data_AF-A0A1H7GK86-F1
#
_entry.id   AF-A0A1H7GK86-F1
#
_cell.length_a   1.000
_cell.length_b   1.000
_cell.length_c   1.000
_cell.angle_alpha   90.00
_cell.angle_beta   90.00
_cell.angle_gamma   90.00
#
_symmetry.space_group_name_H-M   'P 1'
#
loop_
_entity.id
_entity.type
_entity.pdbx_description
1 polymer ?
#
loop_
_entity_poly.entity_id
_entity_poly.type
_entity_poly.pdbx_seq_one_letter_code
_entity_poly.pdbx_strand_id
1 'polypeptide(L)'
;MKFVDADVSVNSKYVGVGWGSVSLDDSENTIVINHSRLDVKSSNEPAVSYKNIVLKDSCIENPVGGYTAAHYICTSSSNAAQEVLISPVDKYGIEMDDVPVTNVNSSDVKGDGKVSYDVDTKTLTLNGGTYSYINNNDVEGLTINVAADTTIKNKSNSDNYGRTFELDEDTTITGKGKLTIEAASAGVVDWYDSVLTIKNANLDITAPYGLKGPEIDKGFEKLIIMNSTLNINSSNRAISDFNYGIVLKNCKIVAPENAIISERGDVYESDGKTFVKVLKIKPNGMKGDVTGDGKINTSDVTKVAAHVKGKKLLTKEQQALVDIDGNGKVTITDLTRIAAHAKGKKMIQ
;
A
#
# COMPACT_ATOMS: atom_id res chain seq x y z
N MET A 1 -27.01 -14.89 -24.98
CA MET A 1 -25.93 -15.90 -24.81
C MET A 1 -25.06 -15.49 -23.61
N LYS A 2 -24.51 -16.44 -22.85
CA LYS A 2 -23.66 -16.13 -21.69
C LYS A 2 -22.45 -17.06 -21.64
N PHE A 3 -21.27 -16.49 -21.46
CA PHE A 3 -20.03 -17.19 -21.11
C PHE A 3 -19.70 -16.87 -19.64
N VAL A 4 -19.39 -17.89 -18.85
CA VAL A 4 -19.02 -17.79 -17.43
C VAL A 4 -17.87 -18.75 -17.19
N ASP A 5 -16.73 -18.26 -16.72
CA ASP A 5 -15.53 -19.06 -16.45
C ASP A 5 -15.16 -19.97 -17.63
N ALA A 6 -15.38 -19.47 -18.85
CA ALA A 6 -15.20 -20.23 -20.08
C ALA A 6 -13.90 -19.82 -20.79
N ASP A 7 -13.27 -20.80 -21.44
CA ASP A 7 -12.20 -20.56 -22.41
C ASP A 7 -12.67 -21.05 -23.78
N VAL A 8 -12.87 -20.11 -24.69
CA VAL A 8 -13.47 -20.35 -26.01
C VAL A 8 -12.58 -19.78 -27.09
N SER A 9 -12.31 -20.60 -28.11
CA SER A 9 -11.62 -20.17 -29.31
C SER A 9 -12.44 -20.47 -30.56
N VAL A 10 -12.62 -19.46 -31.42
CA VAL A 10 -13.42 -19.56 -32.65
C VAL A 10 -12.62 -19.01 -33.82
N ASN A 11 -12.53 -19.81 -34.89
CA ASN A 11 -12.02 -19.36 -36.18
C ASN A 11 -13.13 -19.52 -37.21
N SER A 12 -13.59 -18.41 -37.79
CA SER A 12 -14.69 -18.39 -38.76
C SER A 12 -14.29 -17.65 -40.03
N LYS A 13 -14.95 -17.98 -41.14
CA LYS A 13 -14.82 -17.21 -42.38
C LYS A 13 -15.66 -15.92 -42.35
N TYR A 14 -16.79 -15.97 -41.66
CA TYR A 14 -17.78 -14.90 -41.52
C TYR A 14 -17.78 -14.42 -40.06
N VAL A 15 -18.90 -13.95 -39.50
CA VAL A 15 -18.97 -13.68 -38.05
C VAL A 15 -18.49 -14.89 -37.24
N GLY A 16 -17.63 -14.65 -36.26
CA GLY A 16 -17.14 -15.68 -35.35
C GLY A 16 -18.17 -16.04 -34.29
N VAL A 17 -18.60 -15.05 -33.51
CA VAL A 17 -19.58 -15.21 -32.43
C VAL A 17 -20.75 -14.25 -32.62
N GLY A 18 -21.93 -14.82 -32.83
CA GLY A 18 -23.18 -14.09 -33.08
C GLY A 18 -23.65 -14.17 -34.54
N TRP A 19 -24.86 -13.70 -34.80
CA TRP A 19 -25.41 -13.59 -36.16
C TRP A 19 -26.32 -12.36 -36.24
N GLY A 20 -25.92 -11.38 -37.04
CA GLY A 20 -26.65 -10.12 -37.21
C GLY A 20 -27.76 -10.24 -38.24
N SER A 21 -28.92 -10.78 -37.87
CA SER A 21 -30.14 -10.33 -38.56
C SER A 21 -30.57 -9.02 -37.92
N VAL A 22 -30.52 -7.93 -38.68
CA VAL A 22 -30.99 -6.58 -38.33
C VAL A 22 -32.50 -6.50 -37.99
N SER A 23 -33.19 -7.65 -37.89
CA SER A 23 -34.64 -7.78 -37.84
C SER A 23 -35.17 -8.67 -36.70
N LEU A 24 -34.42 -8.91 -35.63
CA LEU A 24 -34.93 -9.62 -34.45
C LEU A 24 -35.27 -8.62 -33.35
N ASP A 25 -36.48 -8.78 -32.80
CA ASP A 25 -37.07 -7.96 -31.74
C ASP A 25 -36.06 -7.60 -30.63
N ASP A 26 -36.11 -6.34 -30.24
CA ASP A 26 -34.98 -5.54 -29.79
C ASP A 26 -34.46 -5.84 -28.36
N SER A 27 -34.98 -6.85 -27.67
CA SER A 27 -34.67 -7.15 -26.26
C SER A 27 -33.84 -8.43 -26.02
N GLU A 28 -33.71 -9.35 -26.98
CA GLU A 28 -33.13 -10.69 -26.70
C GLU A 28 -31.69 -10.92 -27.19
N ASN A 29 -31.11 -10.05 -28.03
CA ASN A 29 -29.79 -10.30 -28.64
C ASN A 29 -28.61 -9.71 -27.82
N THR A 30 -28.46 -10.16 -26.58
CA THR A 30 -27.34 -9.78 -25.70
C THR A 30 -26.36 -10.95 -25.50
N ILE A 31 -25.07 -10.66 -25.59
CA ILE A 31 -24.01 -11.54 -25.10
C ILE A 31 -23.43 -10.99 -23.80
N VAL A 32 -23.34 -11.84 -22.78
CA VAL A 32 -22.66 -11.54 -21.52
C VAL A 32 -21.42 -12.41 -21.43
N ILE A 33 -20.25 -11.79 -21.33
CA ILE A 33 -18.97 -12.47 -21.15
C ILE A 33 -18.52 -12.14 -19.74
N ASN A 34 -18.59 -13.13 -18.86
CA ASN A 34 -18.30 -12.98 -17.44
C ASN A 34 -17.08 -13.79 -17.06
N HIS A 35 -16.01 -13.15 -16.61
CA HIS A 35 -14.78 -13.82 -16.19
C HIS A 35 -14.35 -14.94 -17.15
N SER A 36 -14.27 -14.63 -18.44
CA SER A 36 -14.07 -15.64 -19.49
C SER A 36 -13.04 -15.19 -20.50
N ARG A 37 -12.31 -16.16 -21.06
CA ARG A 37 -11.46 -15.97 -22.22
C ARG A 37 -12.25 -16.27 -23.50
N LEU A 38 -12.22 -15.34 -24.45
CA LEU A 38 -12.84 -15.48 -25.76
C LEU A 38 -11.88 -14.99 -26.85
N ASP A 39 -11.32 -15.93 -27.62
CA ASP A 39 -10.39 -15.70 -28.72
C ASP A 39 -11.10 -15.98 -30.05
N VAL A 40 -11.50 -14.92 -30.75
CA VAL A 40 -12.38 -15.00 -31.92
C VAL A 40 -11.73 -14.32 -33.11
N LYS A 41 -11.58 -15.09 -34.18
CA LYS A 41 -11.00 -14.63 -35.44
C LYS A 41 -11.98 -14.86 -36.59
N SER A 42 -12.13 -13.85 -37.42
CA SER A 42 -12.95 -13.87 -38.63
C SER A 42 -12.18 -13.29 -39.82
N SER A 43 -12.41 -13.80 -41.04
CA SER A 43 -11.69 -13.32 -42.22
C SER A 43 -12.41 -12.24 -43.04
N ASN A 44 -13.75 -12.21 -43.02
CA ASN A 44 -14.54 -11.33 -43.91
C ASN A 44 -15.50 -10.38 -43.18
N GLU A 45 -15.84 -10.69 -41.94
CA GLU A 45 -16.88 -10.00 -41.17
C GLU A 45 -16.39 -9.74 -39.74
N PRO A 46 -17.09 -8.97 -38.91
CA PRO A 46 -16.69 -8.73 -37.53
C PRO A 46 -16.58 -10.05 -36.73
N ALA A 47 -15.58 -10.13 -35.85
CA ALA A 47 -15.32 -11.30 -35.00
C ALA A 47 -16.52 -11.58 -34.09
N VAL A 48 -17.02 -10.53 -33.43
CA VAL A 48 -18.15 -10.60 -32.51
C VAL A 48 -19.25 -9.67 -33.01
N SER A 49 -20.47 -10.19 -33.18
CA SER A 49 -21.63 -9.41 -33.58
C SER A 49 -22.86 -9.69 -32.70
N TYR A 50 -23.15 -8.78 -31.77
CA TYR A 50 -24.29 -8.82 -30.87
C TYR A 50 -24.78 -7.40 -30.60
N LYS A 51 -26.10 -7.18 -30.59
CA LYS A 51 -26.69 -5.87 -30.33
C LYS A 51 -26.13 -5.24 -29.05
N ASN A 52 -26.11 -6.03 -27.98
CA ASN A 52 -25.50 -5.66 -26.71
C ASN A 52 -24.38 -6.63 -26.35
N ILE A 53 -23.20 -6.10 -26.09
CA ILE A 53 -22.03 -6.85 -25.61
C ILE A 53 -21.73 -6.35 -24.20
N VAL A 54 -21.92 -7.21 -23.21
CA VAL A 54 -21.70 -6.88 -21.80
C VAL A 54 -20.51 -7.67 -21.30
N LEU A 55 -19.47 -6.95 -20.92
CA LEU A 55 -18.31 -7.53 -20.24
C LEU A 55 -18.50 -7.38 -18.73
N LYS A 56 -18.29 -8.47 -18.00
CA LYS A 56 -18.27 -8.50 -16.54
C LYS A 56 -16.99 -9.22 -16.13
N ASP A 57 -16.17 -8.59 -15.29
CA ASP A 57 -14.87 -9.16 -14.87
C ASP A 57 -14.09 -9.74 -16.08
N SER A 58 -14.12 -9.01 -17.21
CA SER A 58 -13.49 -9.39 -18.48
C SER A 58 -13.14 -8.12 -19.25
N CYS A 59 -12.04 -8.15 -19.99
CA CYS A 59 -11.51 -6.99 -20.73
C CYS A 59 -11.17 -7.35 -22.17
N ILE A 60 -11.20 -6.37 -23.06
CA ILE A 60 -10.70 -6.51 -24.43
C ILE A 60 -9.19 -6.34 -24.40
N GLU A 61 -8.46 -7.42 -24.66
CA GLU A 61 -6.99 -7.42 -24.78
C GLU A 61 -6.56 -7.11 -26.22
N ASN A 62 -7.30 -7.65 -27.20
CA ASN A 62 -7.12 -7.37 -28.62
C ASN A 62 -8.49 -7.07 -29.25
N PRO A 63 -8.63 -5.99 -30.04
CA PRO A 63 -7.62 -4.96 -30.34
C PRO A 63 -7.30 -4.08 -29.13
N VAL A 64 -6.03 -3.66 -28.99
CA VAL A 64 -5.61 -2.70 -27.96
C VAL A 64 -6.36 -1.39 -28.13
N GLY A 65 -6.96 -0.89 -27.04
CA GLY A 65 -7.84 0.30 -27.08
C GLY A 65 -9.18 0.07 -27.77
N GLY A 66 -9.55 -1.19 -28.01
CA GLY A 66 -10.85 -1.56 -28.52
C GLY A 66 -11.96 -1.32 -27.50
N TYR A 67 -13.19 -1.20 -28.00
CA TYR A 67 -14.36 -0.93 -27.18
C TYR A 67 -15.60 -1.61 -27.73
N THR A 68 -16.59 -1.84 -26.87
CA THR A 68 -17.90 -2.31 -27.29
C THR A 68 -18.69 -1.15 -27.88
N ALA A 69 -19.00 -1.21 -29.17
CA ALA A 69 -19.97 -0.36 -29.82
C ALA A 69 -21.33 -1.06 -29.90
N ALA A 70 -22.36 -0.35 -30.33
CA ALA A 70 -23.60 -1.02 -30.73
C ALA A 70 -23.27 -2.06 -31.82
N HIS A 71 -23.69 -3.30 -31.61
CA HIS A 71 -23.53 -4.44 -32.52
C HIS A 71 -22.17 -5.13 -32.60
N TYR A 72 -21.05 -4.47 -32.28
CA TYR A 72 -19.70 -5.02 -32.50
C TYR A 72 -18.68 -4.62 -31.44
N ILE A 73 -17.57 -5.35 -31.40
CA ILE A 73 -16.33 -4.85 -30.80
C ILE A 73 -15.57 -4.10 -31.88
N CYS A 74 -15.20 -2.86 -31.59
CA CYS A 74 -14.46 -1.99 -32.50
C CYS A 74 -12.99 -1.89 -32.11
N THR A 75 -12.15 -1.63 -33.10
CA THR A 75 -10.79 -1.11 -32.93
C THR A 75 -10.83 0.32 -32.39
N SER A 76 -9.69 0.84 -31.96
CA SER A 76 -9.53 2.25 -31.57
C SER A 76 -9.83 3.26 -32.70
N SER A 77 -9.83 2.79 -33.96
CA SER A 77 -10.22 3.57 -35.15
C SER A 77 -11.71 3.43 -35.53
N SER A 78 -12.54 2.89 -34.62
CA SER A 78 -13.98 2.70 -34.80
C SER A 78 -14.40 1.70 -35.88
N ASN A 79 -13.47 0.88 -36.37
CA ASN A 79 -13.78 -0.20 -37.30
C ASN A 79 -14.15 -1.46 -36.55
N ALA A 80 -15.08 -2.27 -37.07
CA ALA A 80 -15.41 -3.55 -36.46
C ALA A 80 -14.20 -4.50 -36.52
N ALA A 81 -13.83 -5.08 -35.37
CA ALA A 81 -12.65 -5.92 -35.23
C ALA A 81 -12.89 -7.31 -35.83
N GLN A 82 -11.91 -7.81 -36.58
CA GLN A 82 -11.89 -9.17 -37.14
C GLN A 82 -11.09 -10.16 -36.27
N GLU A 83 -10.30 -9.63 -35.33
CA GLU A 83 -9.62 -10.42 -34.31
C GLU A 83 -9.95 -9.79 -32.96
N VAL A 84 -10.56 -10.59 -32.09
CA VAL A 84 -10.95 -10.19 -30.74
C VAL A 84 -10.37 -11.20 -29.76
N LEU A 85 -9.60 -10.71 -28.80
CA LEU A 85 -9.24 -11.45 -27.60
C LEU A 85 -9.85 -10.73 -26.41
N ILE A 86 -10.75 -11.41 -25.73
CA ILE A 86 -11.25 -11.02 -24.42
C ILE A 86 -10.63 -11.95 -23.40
N SER A 87 -10.17 -11.39 -22.29
CA SER A 87 -9.50 -12.10 -21.21
C SER A 87 -10.22 -11.85 -19.88
N PRO A 88 -10.18 -12.81 -18.94
CA PRO A 88 -10.74 -12.64 -17.61
C PRO A 88 -9.97 -11.55 -16.83
N VAL A 89 -10.70 -10.85 -15.97
CA VAL A 89 -10.14 -9.86 -15.05
C VAL A 89 -10.19 -10.41 -13.63
N ASP A 90 -9.02 -10.78 -13.11
CA ASP A 90 -8.84 -11.22 -11.73
C ASP A 90 -8.68 -9.99 -10.83
N LYS A 91 -9.46 -9.92 -9.75
CA LYS A 91 -9.30 -8.88 -8.71
C LYS A 91 -8.41 -9.41 -7.60
N TYR A 92 -7.46 -8.59 -7.16
CA TYR A 92 -6.49 -8.98 -6.15
C TYR A 92 -6.87 -8.58 -4.74
N GLY A 93 -8.12 -8.20 -4.44
CA GLY A 93 -8.51 -7.86 -3.05
C GLY A 93 -8.03 -6.50 -2.53
N ILE A 94 -7.40 -5.69 -3.39
CA ILE A 94 -6.93 -4.34 -3.07
C ILE A 94 -7.74 -3.34 -3.88
N GLU A 95 -8.06 -2.19 -3.29
CA GLU A 95 -8.72 -1.08 -3.98
C GLU A 95 -8.02 0.24 -3.69
N MET A 96 -7.98 1.13 -4.68
CA MET A 96 -7.42 2.47 -4.53
C MET A 96 -8.28 3.54 -5.22
N ASP A 97 -8.86 4.43 -4.42
CA ASP A 97 -9.92 5.39 -4.82
C ASP A 97 -10.99 4.74 -5.69
N ASP A 98 -11.66 3.71 -5.16
CA ASP A 98 -12.74 2.95 -5.81
C ASP A 98 -12.32 2.20 -7.09
N VAL A 99 -11.01 2.11 -7.37
CA VAL A 99 -10.45 1.34 -8.48
C VAL A 99 -9.85 0.04 -7.94
N PRO A 100 -10.46 -1.13 -8.22
CA PRO A 100 -9.89 -2.40 -7.80
C PRO A 100 -8.58 -2.66 -8.54
N VAL A 101 -7.61 -3.23 -7.82
CA VAL A 101 -6.36 -3.73 -8.41
C VAL A 101 -6.62 -5.09 -9.03
N THR A 102 -6.19 -5.26 -10.27
CA THR A 102 -6.47 -6.42 -11.11
C THR A 102 -5.25 -6.86 -11.90
N ASN A 103 -5.31 -8.03 -12.52
CA ASN A 103 -4.31 -8.50 -13.49
C ASN A 103 -4.13 -7.56 -14.70
N VAL A 104 -5.11 -6.71 -15.01
CA VAL A 104 -5.07 -5.78 -16.16
C VAL A 104 -4.40 -4.45 -15.84
N ASN A 105 -4.65 -3.91 -14.64
CA ASN A 105 -4.15 -2.59 -14.24
C ASN A 105 -3.02 -2.63 -13.20
N SER A 106 -2.53 -3.80 -12.79
CA SER A 106 -1.53 -3.90 -11.73
C SER A 106 -0.22 -3.16 -12.05
N SER A 107 0.17 -3.00 -13.31
CA SER A 107 1.35 -2.21 -13.66
C SER A 107 1.18 -0.69 -13.50
N ASP A 108 -0.07 -0.20 -13.53
CA ASP A 108 -0.42 1.21 -13.40
C ASP A 108 -1.88 1.35 -12.93
N VAL A 109 -2.10 1.20 -11.62
CA VAL A 109 -3.43 1.03 -11.02
C VAL A 109 -4.35 2.23 -11.31
N LYS A 110 -3.77 3.44 -11.33
CA LYS A 110 -4.50 4.70 -11.52
C LYS A 110 -4.35 5.29 -12.93
N GLY A 111 -3.53 4.69 -13.80
CA GLY A 111 -3.24 5.21 -15.13
C GLY A 111 -2.34 6.46 -15.12
N ASP A 112 -1.63 6.71 -14.01
CA ASP A 112 -0.78 7.88 -13.82
C ASP A 112 0.72 7.54 -13.71
N GLY A 113 1.07 6.26 -13.80
CA GLY A 113 2.42 5.73 -13.73
C GLY A 113 3.05 5.76 -12.33
N LYS A 114 2.26 5.99 -11.27
CA LYS A 114 2.79 6.15 -9.90
C LYS A 114 2.37 5.08 -8.92
N VAL A 115 1.34 4.30 -9.24
CA VAL A 115 0.87 3.20 -8.42
C VAL A 115 0.97 1.91 -9.19
N SER A 116 1.71 0.94 -8.66
CA SER A 116 1.78 -0.41 -9.22
C SER A 116 1.64 -1.46 -8.14
N TYR A 117 1.24 -2.66 -8.54
CA TYR A 117 1.11 -3.84 -7.70
C TYR A 117 1.83 -5.01 -8.33
N ASP A 118 2.71 -5.62 -7.55
CA ASP A 118 3.40 -6.86 -7.89
C ASP A 118 2.73 -8.01 -7.14
N VAL A 119 2.09 -8.92 -7.89
CA VAL A 119 1.30 -10.03 -7.34
C VAL A 119 2.17 -11.10 -6.67
N ASP A 120 3.38 -11.34 -7.19
CA ASP A 120 4.27 -12.39 -6.70
C ASP A 120 4.84 -12.02 -5.33
N THR A 121 5.17 -10.76 -5.14
CA THR A 121 5.70 -10.20 -3.89
C THR A 121 4.63 -9.58 -3.01
N LYS A 122 3.36 -9.55 -3.47
CA LYS A 122 2.23 -8.86 -2.83
C LYS A 122 2.59 -7.43 -2.41
N THR A 123 3.19 -6.67 -3.34
CA THR A 123 3.69 -5.32 -3.04
C THR A 123 2.95 -4.25 -3.84
N LEU A 124 2.18 -3.41 -3.16
CA LEU A 124 1.62 -2.16 -3.70
C LEU A 124 2.66 -1.05 -3.53
N THR A 125 3.22 -0.56 -4.63
CA THR A 125 4.21 0.52 -4.64
C THR A 125 3.56 1.87 -4.89
N LEU A 126 3.80 2.82 -3.98
CA LEU A 126 3.41 4.22 -4.12
C LEU A 126 4.64 5.06 -4.48
N ASN A 127 4.73 5.51 -5.72
CA ASN A 127 5.83 6.30 -6.25
C ASN A 127 5.48 7.80 -6.37
N GLY A 128 4.79 8.30 -5.34
CA GLY A 128 4.33 9.68 -5.23
C GLY A 128 2.89 9.87 -5.70
N GLY A 129 2.35 11.08 -5.52
CA GLY A 129 0.97 11.41 -5.90
C GLY A 129 0.08 11.74 -4.71
N THR A 130 -1.19 12.02 -5.01
CA THR A 130 -2.23 12.33 -4.03
C THR A 130 -3.48 11.52 -4.38
N TYR A 131 -3.93 10.72 -3.43
CA TYR A 131 -5.07 9.83 -3.55
C TYR A 131 -5.96 9.99 -2.32
N SER A 132 -7.12 9.34 -2.26
CA SER A 132 -8.07 9.47 -1.14
C SER A 132 -8.19 8.22 -0.28
N TYR A 133 -8.01 7.04 -0.84
CA TYR A 133 -8.36 5.80 -0.16
C TYR A 133 -7.55 4.60 -0.64
N ILE A 134 -7.13 3.74 0.30
CA ILE A 134 -6.54 2.43 0.02
C ILE A 134 -7.23 1.38 0.89
N ASN A 135 -7.65 0.28 0.28
CA ASN A 135 -8.26 -0.84 0.97
C ASN A 135 -7.46 -2.14 0.71
N ASN A 136 -7.24 -2.94 1.75
CA ASN A 136 -6.83 -4.33 1.65
C ASN A 136 -7.88 -5.26 2.30
N ASN A 137 -8.73 -5.91 1.50
CA ASN A 137 -9.79 -6.78 1.99
C ASN A 137 -9.46 -8.28 1.93
N ASP A 138 -8.43 -8.68 1.16
CA ASP A 138 -8.23 -10.11 0.82
C ASP A 138 -6.77 -10.43 0.41
N VAL A 139 -5.80 -9.58 0.78
CA VAL A 139 -4.36 -9.86 0.57
C VAL A 139 -3.65 -10.01 1.89
N GLU A 140 -3.61 -11.25 2.36
CA GLU A 140 -2.81 -11.65 3.50
C GLU A 140 -1.31 -11.37 3.26
N GLY A 141 -0.70 -10.61 4.17
CA GLY A 141 0.70 -10.22 4.11
C GLY A 141 1.03 -9.15 3.06
N LEU A 142 0.08 -8.26 2.72
CA LEU A 142 0.30 -7.15 1.79
C LEU A 142 1.47 -6.25 2.24
N THR A 143 2.33 -5.84 1.32
CA THR A 143 3.30 -4.77 1.54
C THR A 143 2.90 -3.51 0.77
N ILE A 144 2.67 -2.41 1.49
CA ILE A 144 2.54 -1.06 0.92
C ILE A 144 3.90 -0.37 1.00
N ASN A 145 4.59 -0.26 -0.13
CA ASN A 145 5.91 0.34 -0.24
C ASN A 145 5.83 1.78 -0.76
N VAL A 146 6.07 2.74 0.14
CA VAL A 146 6.11 4.18 -0.17
C VAL A 146 7.48 4.53 -0.73
N ALA A 147 7.63 4.35 -2.05
CA ALA A 147 8.88 4.58 -2.77
C ALA A 147 9.23 6.08 -2.91
N ALA A 148 8.22 6.95 -2.98
CA ALA A 148 8.37 8.40 -2.97
C ALA A 148 7.23 9.07 -2.19
N ASP A 149 7.43 10.34 -1.82
CA ASP A 149 6.50 11.09 -0.98
C ASP A 149 5.08 11.08 -1.56
N THR A 150 4.15 10.48 -0.82
CA THR A 150 2.78 10.22 -1.26
C THR A 150 1.80 10.76 -0.22
N THR A 151 0.67 11.30 -0.67
CA THR A 151 -0.40 11.78 0.19
C THR A 151 -1.67 10.96 -0.02
N ILE A 152 -2.27 10.46 1.06
CA ILE A 152 -3.61 9.87 1.06
C ILE A 152 -4.52 10.78 1.89
N LYS A 153 -5.56 11.33 1.27
CA LYS A 153 -6.35 12.43 1.81
C LYS A 153 -7.82 12.27 1.52
N ASN A 154 -8.58 12.02 2.58
CA ASN A 154 -10.03 11.97 2.53
C ASN A 154 -10.62 12.99 3.51
N LYS A 155 -11.25 14.05 2.97
CA LYS A 155 -11.90 15.11 3.76
C LYS A 155 -13.43 15.01 3.81
N SER A 156 -13.99 13.94 3.26
CA SER A 156 -15.43 13.72 3.17
C SER A 156 -15.88 12.72 4.23
N ASN A 157 -16.90 13.05 5.02
CA ASN A 157 -17.45 12.10 6.00
C ASN A 157 -18.39 11.07 5.35
N SER A 158 -18.85 11.29 4.12
CA SER A 158 -19.69 10.34 3.39
C SER A 158 -18.85 9.31 2.63
N ASP A 159 -17.74 9.74 2.05
CA ASP A 159 -16.96 8.91 1.13
C ASP A 159 -16.01 8.05 1.97
N ASN A 160 -16.15 6.72 1.85
CA ASN A 160 -15.41 5.74 2.65
C ASN A 160 -15.43 6.06 4.16
N TYR A 161 -16.55 6.64 4.63
CA TYR A 161 -16.77 7.07 6.02
C TYR A 161 -15.68 8.00 6.58
N GLY A 162 -15.02 8.78 5.71
CA GLY A 162 -13.93 9.69 6.08
C GLY A 162 -12.63 9.01 6.47
N ARG A 163 -12.44 7.75 6.06
CA ARG A 163 -11.21 6.97 6.27
C ARG A 163 -10.28 7.11 5.08
N THR A 164 -8.98 6.96 5.33
CA THR A 164 -7.97 6.91 4.26
C THR A 164 -7.41 5.51 4.01
N PHE A 165 -7.38 4.66 5.04
CA PHE A 165 -7.01 3.25 4.91
C PHE A 165 -8.01 2.37 5.65
N GLU A 166 -8.34 1.23 5.04
CA GLU A 166 -9.09 0.14 5.62
C GLU A 166 -8.34 -1.16 5.34
N LEU A 167 -8.02 -1.92 6.37
CA LEU A 167 -7.19 -3.11 6.28
C LEU A 167 -7.89 -4.24 7.02
N ASP A 168 -8.18 -5.34 6.34
CA ASP A 168 -8.83 -6.52 6.92
C ASP A 168 -7.86 -7.72 7.01
N GLU A 169 -6.62 -7.54 6.54
CA GLU A 169 -5.59 -8.57 6.40
C GLU A 169 -4.20 -8.03 6.81
N ASP A 170 -3.27 -8.92 7.18
CA ASP A 170 -1.93 -8.52 7.64
C ASP A 170 -1.26 -7.60 6.61
N THR A 171 -0.91 -6.39 7.04
CA THR A 171 -0.40 -5.35 6.14
C THR A 171 0.85 -4.69 6.69
N THR A 172 1.88 -4.60 5.86
CA THR A 172 3.13 -3.89 6.16
C THR A 172 3.22 -2.58 5.38
N ILE A 173 3.32 -1.44 6.07
CA ILE A 173 3.69 -0.16 5.47
C ILE A 173 5.19 0.06 5.62
N THR A 174 5.87 0.29 4.51
CA THR A 174 7.32 0.51 4.44
C THR A 174 7.70 1.53 3.38
N GLY A 175 8.99 1.77 3.17
CA GLY A 175 9.50 2.60 2.09
C GLY A 175 10.18 3.88 2.56
N LYS A 176 11.00 4.43 1.68
CA LYS A 176 11.85 5.62 1.97
C LYS A 176 11.09 6.95 1.89
N GLY A 177 9.97 6.98 1.17
CA GLY A 177 9.14 8.16 1.00
C GLY A 177 8.37 8.49 2.26
N LYS A 178 8.01 9.75 2.41
CA LYS A 178 7.08 10.19 3.45
C LYS A 178 5.65 9.89 3.01
N LEU A 179 4.90 9.17 3.85
CA LEU A 179 3.47 8.99 3.69
C LEU A 179 2.72 10.05 4.51
N THR A 180 2.01 10.94 3.84
CA THR A 180 1.16 11.95 4.49
C THR A 180 -0.29 11.49 4.44
N ILE A 181 -0.95 11.43 5.59
CA ILE A 181 -2.32 10.96 5.75
C ILE A 181 -3.17 12.10 6.33
N GLU A 182 -4.22 12.51 5.62
CA GLU A 182 -5.19 13.51 6.08
C GLU A 182 -6.60 12.91 6.02
N ALA A 183 -7.21 12.60 7.17
CA ALA A 183 -8.53 11.96 7.20
C ALA A 183 -9.57 12.78 7.97
N ALA A 184 -10.83 12.74 7.51
CA ALA A 184 -11.96 13.35 8.18
C ALA A 184 -12.41 12.58 9.42
N SER A 185 -12.14 11.27 9.46
CA SER A 185 -12.52 10.37 10.55
C SER A 185 -11.31 9.61 11.10
N ALA A 186 -10.72 8.70 10.31
CA ALA A 186 -9.60 7.86 10.75
C ALA A 186 -8.50 7.75 9.69
N GLY A 187 -7.25 7.87 10.11
CA GLY A 187 -6.08 7.75 9.23
C GLY A 187 -5.92 6.31 8.72
N VAL A 188 -5.72 5.37 9.63
CA VAL A 188 -5.70 3.95 9.31
C VAL A 188 -6.64 3.22 10.23
N VAL A 189 -7.50 2.39 9.63
CA VAL A 189 -8.33 1.45 10.36
C VAL A 189 -7.89 0.05 10.01
N ASP A 190 -7.57 -0.73 11.05
CA ASP A 190 -7.17 -2.13 10.97
C ASP A 190 -8.32 -2.94 11.58
N TRP A 191 -9.02 -3.70 10.75
CA TRP A 191 -10.17 -4.52 11.11
C TRP A 191 -9.77 -6.00 11.14
N TYR A 192 -10.48 -6.77 11.97
CA TYR A 192 -10.52 -8.24 11.97
C TYR A 192 -9.16 -8.94 12.04
N ASP A 193 -8.76 -9.41 13.23
CA ASP A 193 -7.74 -10.47 13.35
C ASP A 193 -6.39 -10.21 12.63
N SER A 194 -6.04 -8.95 12.37
CA SER A 194 -4.92 -8.54 11.51
C SER A 194 -3.76 -7.88 12.29
N VAL A 195 -2.59 -7.83 11.65
CA VAL A 195 -1.39 -7.16 12.16
C VAL A 195 -0.94 -6.06 11.21
N LEU A 196 -1.23 -4.80 11.57
CA LEU A 196 -0.57 -3.65 10.96
C LEU A 196 0.89 -3.54 11.42
N THR A 197 1.82 -3.68 10.47
CA THR A 197 3.25 -3.46 10.67
C THR A 197 3.73 -2.18 9.98
N ILE A 198 4.30 -1.23 10.73
CA ILE A 198 4.90 0.00 10.19
C ILE A 198 6.42 -0.10 10.34
N LYS A 199 7.12 -0.43 9.26
CA LYS A 199 8.55 -0.80 9.29
C LYS A 199 9.40 0.06 8.36
N ASN A 200 10.47 0.65 8.89
CA ASN A 200 11.39 1.51 8.14
C ASN A 200 10.64 2.62 7.37
N ALA A 201 9.60 3.19 7.98
CA ALA A 201 8.68 4.10 7.32
C ALA A 201 8.65 5.47 7.99
N ASN A 202 8.18 6.48 7.26
CA ASN A 202 7.99 7.84 7.74
C ASN A 202 6.54 8.30 7.48
N LEU A 203 5.73 8.37 8.52
CA LEU A 203 4.31 8.72 8.44
C LEU A 203 4.04 10.05 9.14
N ASP A 204 3.18 10.85 8.52
CA ASP A 204 2.60 12.06 9.10
C ASP A 204 1.09 12.00 8.95
N ILE A 205 0.37 11.90 10.07
CA ILE A 205 -1.05 11.59 10.11
C ILE A 205 -1.78 12.75 10.79
N THR A 206 -2.79 13.29 10.11
CA THR A 206 -3.73 14.27 10.66
C THR A 206 -5.14 13.71 10.51
N ALA A 207 -5.72 13.26 11.61
CA ALA A 207 -7.04 12.62 11.64
C ALA A 207 -7.62 12.61 13.05
N PRO A 208 -8.95 12.70 13.26
CA PRO A 208 -9.53 12.56 14.59
C PRO A 208 -9.09 11.29 15.33
N TYR A 209 -9.03 10.17 14.62
CA TYR A 209 -8.40 8.92 15.05
C TYR A 209 -7.18 8.63 14.15
N GLY A 210 -5.98 8.59 14.71
CA GLY A 210 -4.76 8.40 13.91
C GLY A 210 -4.65 6.99 13.33
N LEU A 211 -4.36 6.03 14.20
CA LEU A 211 -4.39 4.59 13.92
C LEU A 211 -5.44 3.95 14.85
N LYS A 212 -6.38 3.19 14.32
CA LYS A 212 -7.49 2.62 15.07
C LYS A 212 -7.63 1.13 14.75
N GLY A 213 -7.68 0.28 15.76
CA GLY A 213 -8.13 -1.11 15.63
C GLY A 213 -9.66 -1.28 15.79
N PRO A 214 -10.18 -2.51 15.83
CA PRO A 214 -11.60 -2.75 15.97
C PRO A 214 -12.07 -2.46 17.40
N GLU A 215 -13.14 -1.68 17.52
CA GLU A 215 -13.75 -1.24 18.79
C GLU A 215 -14.34 -2.39 19.64
N ILE A 216 -14.24 -3.65 19.19
CA ILE A 216 -14.85 -4.82 19.80
C ILE A 216 -13.78 -5.89 20.07
N ASP A 217 -13.85 -6.56 21.22
CA ASP A 217 -13.05 -7.73 21.64
C ASP A 217 -13.27 -8.97 20.72
N LYS A 218 -13.14 -8.83 19.41
CA LYS A 218 -13.31 -9.89 18.40
C LYS A 218 -12.16 -9.87 17.39
N GLY A 219 -10.99 -10.24 17.88
CA GLY A 219 -9.88 -10.67 17.03
C GLY A 219 -8.52 -10.40 17.65
N PHE A 220 -7.42 -10.77 16.98
CA PHE A 220 -6.01 -10.71 17.38
C PHE A 220 -5.28 -9.45 16.89
N GLU A 221 -5.84 -8.26 17.05
CA GLU A 221 -5.29 -7.07 16.37
C GLU A 221 -4.08 -6.46 17.06
N LYS A 222 -2.99 -6.29 16.30
CA LYS A 222 -1.70 -5.89 16.84
C LYS A 222 -1.00 -4.86 15.97
N LEU A 223 -0.57 -3.77 16.60
CA LEU A 223 0.27 -2.78 15.94
C LEU A 223 1.75 -3.04 16.22
N ILE A 224 2.55 -3.20 15.17
CA ILE A 224 4.01 -3.32 15.30
C ILE A 224 4.69 -2.15 14.59
N ILE A 225 5.44 -1.34 15.34
CA ILE A 225 6.21 -0.21 14.77
C ILE A 225 7.70 -0.51 14.90
N MET A 226 8.40 -0.57 13.78
CA MET A 226 9.81 -0.98 13.70
C MET A 226 10.66 0.04 12.97
N ASN A 227 11.64 0.66 13.65
CA ASN A 227 12.58 1.60 13.03
C ASN A 227 11.88 2.68 12.16
N SER A 228 10.76 3.20 12.65
CA SER A 228 9.89 4.11 11.89
C SER A 228 9.69 5.43 12.63
N THR A 229 9.45 6.49 11.86
CA THR A 229 9.03 7.79 12.38
C THR A 229 7.55 7.96 12.14
N LEU A 230 6.77 8.25 13.19
CA LEU A 230 5.36 8.62 13.08
C LEU A 230 5.16 9.96 13.76
N ASN A 231 4.51 10.89 13.06
CA ASN A 231 3.96 12.11 13.65
C ASN A 231 2.45 12.05 13.48
N ILE A 232 1.71 11.98 14.59
CA ILE A 232 0.24 11.89 14.57
C ILE A 232 -0.31 13.12 15.27
N ASN A 233 -1.15 13.87 14.56
CA ASN A 233 -1.88 15.02 15.07
C ASN A 233 -3.38 14.68 15.01
N SER A 234 -3.92 14.26 16.14
CA SER A 234 -5.32 13.86 16.25
C SER A 234 -6.14 14.79 17.14
N SER A 235 -7.45 14.85 16.91
CA SER A 235 -8.37 15.60 17.77
C SER A 235 -9.00 14.73 18.86
N ASN A 236 -8.99 13.40 18.69
CA ASN A 236 -9.54 12.43 19.63
C ASN A 236 -8.48 11.47 20.18
N ARG A 237 -7.98 10.52 19.38
CA ARG A 237 -7.02 9.48 19.81
C ARG A 237 -5.95 9.26 18.75
N ALA A 238 -4.68 9.30 19.15
CA ALA A 238 -3.57 9.11 18.23
C ALA A 238 -3.43 7.63 17.79
N ILE A 239 -3.47 6.71 18.76
CA ILE A 239 -3.49 5.27 18.54
C ILE A 239 -4.46 4.66 19.57
N SER A 240 -5.42 3.86 19.12
CA SER A 240 -6.38 3.18 20.00
C SER A 240 -6.82 1.81 19.48
N ASP A 241 -7.37 1.02 20.39
CA ASP A 241 -8.13 -0.20 20.09
C ASP A 241 -7.33 -1.33 19.40
N PHE A 242 -5.99 -1.36 19.55
CA PHE A 242 -5.16 -2.50 19.15
C PHE A 242 -5.11 -3.55 20.26
N ASN A 243 -6.20 -4.29 20.44
CA ASN A 243 -6.48 -5.08 21.64
C ASN A 243 -5.40 -6.11 22.05
N TYR A 244 -4.51 -6.53 21.13
CA TYR A 244 -3.40 -7.46 21.39
C TYR A 244 -2.04 -6.76 21.55
N GLY A 245 -2.09 -5.45 21.69
CA GLY A 245 -1.01 -4.59 22.12
C GLY A 245 -0.30 -3.85 20.99
N ILE A 246 0.47 -2.88 21.42
CA ILE A 246 1.36 -2.09 20.55
C ILE A 246 2.79 -2.48 20.87
N VAL A 247 3.55 -2.87 19.84
CA VAL A 247 4.96 -3.26 19.97
C VAL A 247 5.84 -2.24 19.27
N LEU A 248 6.68 -1.54 20.06
CA LEU A 248 7.73 -0.67 19.55
C LEU A 248 9.05 -1.43 19.48
N LYS A 249 9.54 -1.73 18.27
CA LYS A 249 10.87 -2.33 18.06
C LYS A 249 11.83 -1.29 17.51
N ASN A 250 12.89 -1.02 18.27
CA ASN A 250 13.87 0.01 17.94
C ASN A 250 13.23 1.40 17.72
N CYS A 251 12.15 1.67 18.43
CA CYS A 251 11.42 2.92 18.44
C CYS A 251 11.12 3.32 19.89
N LYS A 252 10.83 4.60 20.08
CA LYS A 252 10.28 5.14 21.34
C LYS A 252 9.29 6.26 21.05
N ILE A 253 8.32 6.40 21.93
CA ILE A 253 7.50 7.60 22.00
C ILE A 253 8.40 8.72 22.54
N VAL A 254 8.47 9.84 21.81
CA VAL A 254 9.24 11.04 22.18
C VAL A 254 8.34 12.23 22.50
N ALA A 255 7.05 12.16 22.15
CA ALA A 255 6.04 13.10 22.60
C ALA A 255 4.67 12.39 22.60
N PRO A 256 3.86 12.54 23.66
CA PRO A 256 4.22 13.17 24.94
C PRO A 256 5.25 12.32 25.69
N GLU A 257 6.04 12.96 26.57
CA GLU A 257 6.95 12.21 27.44
C GLU A 257 6.12 11.36 28.42
N ASN A 258 6.59 10.14 28.70
CA ASN A 258 5.93 9.19 29.61
C ASN A 258 4.52 8.77 29.19
N ALA A 259 4.20 8.81 27.90
CA ALA A 259 2.99 8.18 27.37
C ALA A 259 2.93 6.71 27.79
N ILE A 260 1.73 6.25 28.15
CA ILE A 260 1.47 4.89 28.61
C ILE A 260 0.78 4.13 27.49
N ILE A 261 1.35 2.98 27.12
CA ILE A 261 0.68 2.00 26.25
C ILE A 261 -0.07 1.04 27.15
N SER A 262 -1.39 0.94 26.99
CA SER A 262 -2.22 -0.01 27.73
C SER A 262 -2.05 -1.43 27.19
N GLU A 263 -2.39 -2.43 28.00
CA GLU A 263 -2.40 -3.83 27.54
C GLU A 263 -3.40 -4.08 26.40
N ARG A 264 -4.44 -3.25 26.30
CA ARG A 264 -5.46 -3.28 25.23
C ARG A 264 -5.09 -2.41 24.02
N GLY A 265 -3.84 -1.95 23.94
CA GLY A 265 -3.31 -1.19 22.79
C GLY A 265 -3.93 0.17 22.57
N ASP A 266 -4.22 0.86 23.67
CA ASP A 266 -4.47 2.30 23.68
C ASP A 266 -3.22 3.06 24.10
N VAL A 267 -3.08 4.30 23.62
CA VAL A 267 -2.02 5.20 24.08
C VAL A 267 -2.60 6.35 24.89
N TYR A 268 -2.25 6.37 26.17
CA TYR A 268 -2.65 7.38 27.14
C TYR A 268 -1.51 8.34 27.47
N GLU A 269 -1.89 9.54 27.90
CA GLU A 269 -1.02 10.48 28.60
C GLU A 269 -0.50 9.84 29.91
N SER A 270 0.43 10.52 30.58
CA SER A 270 1.04 10.04 31.83
C SER A 270 0.05 9.80 32.99
N ASP A 271 -1.20 10.27 32.89
CA ASP A 271 -2.26 10.02 33.87
C ASP A 271 -2.93 8.64 33.72
N GLY A 272 -2.64 7.92 32.63
CA GLY A 272 -3.22 6.61 32.30
C GLY A 272 -4.72 6.63 32.00
N LYS A 273 -5.31 7.81 31.72
CA LYS A 273 -6.76 7.99 31.50
C LYS A 273 -7.07 8.84 30.28
N THR A 274 -6.28 9.87 30.02
CA THR A 274 -6.48 10.78 28.90
C THR A 274 -5.81 10.22 27.67
N PHE A 275 -6.53 10.08 26.55
CA PHE A 275 -5.93 9.62 25.30
C PHE A 275 -4.92 10.63 24.75
N VAL A 276 -3.78 10.14 24.27
CA VAL A 276 -2.82 10.99 23.57
C VAL A 276 -3.44 11.46 22.26
N LYS A 277 -3.34 12.77 22.03
CA LYS A 277 -3.81 13.41 20.79
C LYS A 277 -2.68 13.71 19.82
N VAL A 278 -1.56 14.18 20.32
CA VAL A 278 -0.37 14.49 19.52
C VAL A 278 0.73 13.51 19.90
N LEU A 279 1.00 12.55 19.02
CA LEU A 279 1.98 11.49 19.26
C LEU A 279 3.15 11.64 18.30
N LYS A 280 4.37 11.53 18.82
CA LYS A 280 5.58 11.41 18.02
C LYS A 280 6.31 10.16 18.44
N ILE A 281 6.47 9.25 17.48
CA ILE A 281 7.33 8.07 17.61
C ILE A 281 8.54 8.30 16.71
N LYS A 282 9.73 8.01 17.24
CA LYS A 282 10.96 8.04 16.47
C LYS A 282 11.70 6.73 16.63
N PRO A 283 12.53 6.35 15.64
CA PRO A 283 13.52 5.31 15.85
C PRO A 283 14.38 5.66 17.07
N ASN A 284 14.80 4.65 17.82
CA ASN A 284 15.85 4.80 18.83
C ASN A 284 17.19 5.18 18.17
N GLY A 285 17.27 5.02 16.84
CA GLY A 285 18.44 5.05 16.00
C GLY A 285 19.14 3.69 16.01
N MET A 286 19.78 3.32 14.90
CA MET A 286 20.56 2.09 14.82
C MET A 286 21.95 2.36 15.40
N LYS A 287 22.42 1.54 16.35
CA LYS A 287 23.79 1.67 16.88
C LYS A 287 24.79 1.59 15.73
N GLY A 288 25.62 2.62 15.59
CA GLY A 288 26.60 2.76 14.51
C GLY A 288 26.10 3.53 13.29
N ASP A 289 24.79 3.69 13.09
CA ASP A 289 24.22 4.55 12.03
C ASP A 289 24.05 5.98 12.57
N VAL A 290 25.14 6.72 12.59
CA VAL A 290 25.13 8.14 13.01
C VAL A 290 24.62 9.07 11.92
N THR A 291 24.56 8.61 10.68
CA THR A 291 24.01 9.39 9.56
C THR A 291 22.49 9.35 9.56
N GLY A 292 21.89 8.28 10.10
CA GLY A 292 20.45 8.02 10.09
C GLY A 292 19.96 7.54 8.72
N ASP A 293 20.84 6.99 7.88
CA ASP A 293 20.50 6.53 6.53
C ASP A 293 19.98 5.08 6.49
N GLY A 294 19.86 4.45 7.67
CA GLY A 294 19.40 3.08 7.85
C GLY A 294 20.48 2.03 7.58
N LYS A 295 21.73 2.43 7.33
CA LYS A 295 22.86 1.55 7.06
C LYS A 295 24.06 1.97 7.92
N ILE A 296 24.91 1.02 8.26
CA ILE A 296 26.19 1.29 8.94
C ILE A 296 27.30 1.18 7.90
N ASN A 297 27.76 2.31 7.38
CA ASN A 297 28.70 2.36 6.27
C ASN A 297 29.86 3.37 6.49
N THR A 298 30.68 3.60 5.47
CA THR A 298 31.86 4.50 5.56
C THR A 298 31.51 5.95 5.87
N SER A 299 30.29 6.38 5.56
CA SER A 299 29.78 7.71 5.88
C SER A 299 29.67 7.89 7.40
N ASP A 300 29.20 6.86 8.11
CA ASP A 300 29.13 6.86 9.57
C ASP A 300 30.52 6.93 10.19
N VAL A 301 31.43 6.08 9.70
CA VAL A 301 32.84 6.08 10.12
C VAL A 301 33.44 7.49 9.97
N THR A 302 33.19 8.15 8.85
CA THR A 302 33.72 9.50 8.58
C THR A 302 33.17 10.52 9.57
N LYS A 303 31.86 10.45 9.87
CA LYS A 303 31.18 11.38 10.78
C LYS A 303 31.64 11.17 12.23
N VAL A 304 31.79 9.93 12.69
CA VAL A 304 32.35 9.62 14.01
C VAL A 304 33.81 10.05 14.11
N ALA A 305 34.62 9.78 13.08
CA ALA A 305 36.03 10.17 13.06
C ALA A 305 36.20 11.69 13.16
N ALA A 306 35.31 12.47 12.54
CA ALA A 306 35.34 13.93 12.65
C ALA A 306 35.04 14.42 14.09
N HIS A 307 34.15 13.74 14.81
CA HIS A 307 33.84 14.04 16.21
C HIS A 307 34.98 13.66 17.16
N VAL A 308 35.54 12.45 17.02
CA VAL A 308 36.72 12.01 17.80
C VAL A 308 37.91 12.96 17.61
N LYS A 309 38.06 13.55 16.40
CA LYS A 309 39.09 14.55 16.10
C LYS A 309 38.71 15.99 16.53
N GLY A 310 37.55 16.19 17.14
CA GLY A 310 37.07 17.51 17.56
C GLY A 310 36.72 18.48 16.41
N LYS A 311 36.66 17.99 15.16
CA LYS A 311 36.42 18.84 13.98
C LYS A 311 34.94 19.11 13.74
N LYS A 312 34.07 18.14 14.04
CA LYS A 312 32.61 18.28 13.90
C LYS A 312 31.93 17.48 15.00
N LEU A 313 31.29 18.17 15.94
CA LEU A 313 30.68 17.50 17.08
C LEU A 313 29.34 16.82 16.71
N LEU A 314 29.12 15.61 17.23
CA LEU A 314 27.85 14.90 17.14
C LEU A 314 26.84 15.46 18.13
N THR A 315 25.55 15.39 17.80
CA THR A 315 24.47 15.69 18.77
C THR A 315 24.41 14.63 19.87
N LYS A 316 23.70 14.89 20.97
CA LYS A 316 23.57 13.92 22.07
C LYS A 316 22.92 12.61 21.59
N GLU A 317 21.95 12.70 20.70
CA GLU A 317 21.29 11.55 20.09
C GLU A 317 22.28 10.74 19.26
N GLN A 318 23.07 11.41 18.41
CA GLN A 318 24.10 10.74 17.61
C GLN A 318 25.19 10.11 18.48
N GLN A 319 25.61 10.75 19.57
CA GLN A 319 26.58 10.19 20.50
C GLN A 319 26.07 8.89 21.13
N ALA A 320 24.78 8.80 21.46
CA ALA A 320 24.15 7.58 21.96
C ALA A 320 24.17 6.43 20.92
N LEU A 321 24.13 6.73 19.62
CA LEU A 321 24.27 5.74 18.55
C LEU A 321 25.71 5.28 18.35
N VAL A 322 26.68 6.13 18.69
CA VAL A 322 28.10 5.78 18.58
C VAL A 322 28.58 4.94 19.75
N ASP A 323 28.03 5.08 20.94
CA ASP A 323 28.46 4.32 22.11
C ASP A 323 28.15 2.81 21.95
N ILE A 324 29.04 2.11 21.23
CA ILE A 324 28.89 0.71 20.85
C ILE A 324 29.32 -0.18 22.03
N ASP A 325 30.25 0.29 22.86
CA ASP A 325 30.74 -0.46 24.02
C ASP A 325 29.99 -0.17 25.33
N GLY A 326 29.11 0.85 25.35
CA GLY A 326 28.23 1.18 26.47
C GLY A 326 28.94 1.89 27.61
N ASN A 327 30.11 2.50 27.36
CA ASN A 327 30.91 3.16 28.39
C ASN A 327 30.51 4.63 28.65
N GLY A 328 29.52 5.16 27.91
CA GLY A 328 29.00 6.51 28.02
C GLY A 328 29.86 7.59 27.35
N LYS A 329 30.89 7.22 26.57
CA LYS A 329 31.80 8.14 25.87
C LYS A 329 31.98 7.72 24.42
N VAL A 330 32.10 8.71 23.53
CA VAL A 330 32.46 8.44 22.13
C VAL A 330 33.98 8.42 21.97
N THR A 331 34.53 7.25 21.64
CA THR A 331 35.98 7.04 21.59
C THR A 331 36.45 6.41 20.27
N ILE A 332 37.77 6.24 20.12
CA ILE A 332 38.35 5.51 18.99
C ILE A 332 37.91 4.03 18.97
N THR A 333 37.57 3.46 20.12
CA THR A 333 37.08 2.08 20.23
C THR A 333 35.76 1.93 19.47
N ASP A 334 34.84 2.87 19.66
CA ASP A 334 33.55 2.92 18.97
C ASP A 334 33.71 3.08 17.47
N LEU A 335 34.54 4.04 17.07
CA LEU A 335 34.89 4.25 15.65
C LEU A 335 35.41 2.97 15.01
N THR A 336 36.27 2.24 15.71
CA THR A 336 36.87 1.01 15.19
C THR A 336 35.83 -0.10 15.02
N ARG A 337 34.85 -0.19 15.93
CA ARG A 337 33.74 -1.15 15.83
C ARG A 337 32.80 -0.82 14.67
N ILE A 338 32.43 0.45 14.50
CA ILE A 338 31.63 0.92 13.36
C ILE A 338 32.38 0.66 12.04
N ALA A 339 33.69 0.94 12.00
CA ALA A 339 34.51 0.66 10.82
C ALA A 339 34.66 -0.85 10.52
N ALA A 340 34.66 -1.70 11.54
CA ALA A 340 34.68 -3.14 11.37
C ALA A 340 33.34 -3.66 10.82
N HIS A 341 32.22 -3.10 11.27
CA HIS A 341 30.88 -3.40 10.72
C HIS A 341 30.79 -2.96 9.27
N ALA A 342 31.14 -1.71 8.97
CA ALA A 342 31.08 -1.15 7.61
C ALA A 342 31.94 -1.93 6.60
N LYS A 343 32.95 -2.67 7.08
CA LYS A 343 33.83 -3.54 6.27
C LYS A 343 33.38 -5.01 6.27
N GLY A 344 32.25 -5.35 6.88
CA GLY A 344 31.75 -6.72 7.00
C GLY A 344 32.62 -7.64 7.86
N LYS A 345 33.54 -7.09 8.66
CA LYS A 345 34.49 -7.88 9.46
C LYS A 345 33.94 -8.30 10.81
N LYS A 346 33.09 -7.46 11.42
CA LYS A 346 32.46 -7.73 12.71
C LYS A 346 31.16 -6.95 12.82
N MET A 347 30.04 -7.66 12.94
CA MET A 347 28.73 -7.04 13.06
C MET A 347 28.53 -6.42 14.44
N ILE A 348 27.80 -5.30 14.46
CA ILE A 348 27.31 -4.63 15.67
C ILE A 348 25.95 -5.27 15.94
N GLN A 349 25.73 -5.71 17.19
CA GLN A 349 24.50 -6.34 17.64
C GLN A 349 23.48 -5.31 18.11
#